data_AF-A0A519D749-F1
#
_entry.id   AF-A0A519D749-F1
#
_cell.length_a   1.000
_cell.length_b   1.000
_cell.length_c   1.000
_cell.angle_alpha   90.00
_cell.angle_beta   90.00
_cell.angle_gamma   90.00
#
_symmetry.space_group_name_H-M   'P 1'
#
loop_
_entity.id
_entity.type
_entity.pdbx_description
1 polymer ?
#
loop_
_entity_poly.entity_id
_entity_poly.type
_entity_poly.pdbx_seq_one_letter_code
_entity_poly.pdbx_strand_id
1 'polypeptide(L)'
;MGQGWLRERWWEFRTGHSTYLIFMLTFVNFVLISYRLLIEKISAFQQLFPELWIFALLFIVLYIPTAIIIGYWHRHTQLKVENTITMQQNPFYAKLFRMLIDVELGNLTKEEIEKYRSFLINIEKKMDY
;
A
#
# COMPACT_ATOMS: atom_id res chain seq x y z
N MET A 1 -0.20 19.05 22.04
CA MET A 1 -0.41 17.64 22.40
C MET A 1 -1.89 17.45 22.72
N GLY A 2 -2.65 16.71 21.91
CA GLY A 2 -4.09 16.59 22.15
C GLY A 2 -4.98 16.24 20.96
N GLN A 3 -4.43 15.87 19.79
CA GLN A 3 -5.23 15.26 18.73
C GLN A 3 -5.15 13.73 18.80
N GLY A 4 -5.77 13.21 19.87
CA GLY A 4 -6.37 11.88 19.93
C GLY A 4 -5.41 10.69 19.87
N TRP A 5 -4.78 10.34 21.00
CA TRP A 5 -4.10 9.05 21.20
C TRP A 5 -4.91 7.86 20.65
N LEU A 6 -6.23 7.87 20.84
CA LEU A 6 -7.14 6.85 20.28
C LEU A 6 -7.16 6.83 18.75
N ARG A 7 -7.08 7.97 18.08
CA ARG A 7 -7.04 8.05 16.61
C ARG A 7 -5.73 7.50 16.07
N GLU A 8 -4.62 7.78 16.75
CA GLU A 8 -3.31 7.21 16.42
C GLU A 8 -3.30 5.69 16.62
N ARG A 9 -3.73 5.19 17.79
CA ARG A 9 -3.84 3.75 18.05
C ARG A 9 -4.79 3.05 17.08
N TRP A 10 -5.90 3.69 16.72
CA TRP A 10 -6.83 3.16 15.73
C TRP A 10 -6.22 3.10 14.33
N TRP A 11 -5.46 4.11 13.94
CA TRP A 11 -4.74 4.10 12.68
C TRP A 11 -3.68 3.00 12.66
N GLU A 12 -2.87 2.89 13.71
CA GLU A 12 -1.86 1.82 13.85
C GLU A 12 -2.49 0.43 13.83
N PHE A 13 -3.60 0.23 14.55
CA PHE A 13 -4.35 -1.03 14.54
C PHE A 13 -4.81 -1.39 13.13
N ARG A 14 -5.44 -0.46 12.41
CA ARG A 14 -5.90 -0.71 11.03
C ARG A 14 -4.72 -0.98 10.10
N THR A 15 -3.64 -0.22 10.21
CA THR A 15 -2.44 -0.44 9.41
C THR A 15 -1.85 -1.81 9.69
N GLY A 16 -1.68 -2.19 10.96
CA GLY A 16 -1.16 -3.50 11.35
C GLY A 16 -2.07 -4.65 10.92
N HIS A 17 -3.38 -4.50 11.12
CA HIS A 17 -4.37 -5.47 10.70
C HIS A 17 -4.39 -5.65 9.18
N SER A 18 -4.57 -4.56 8.43
CA SER A 18 -4.71 -4.62 6.97
C SER A 18 -3.43 -4.99 6.24
N THR A 19 -2.27 -4.61 6.77
CA THR A 19 -0.98 -4.87 6.09
C THR A 19 -0.43 -6.26 6.43
N TYR A 20 -0.53 -6.69 7.69
CA TYR A 20 0.15 -7.91 8.15
C TYR A 20 -0.80 -9.03 8.54
N LEU A 21 -1.86 -8.75 9.30
CA LEU A 21 -2.74 -9.80 9.83
C LEU A 21 -3.69 -10.35 8.77
N ILE A 22 -4.28 -9.48 7.94
CA ILE A 22 -5.21 -9.89 6.87
C ILE A 22 -4.52 -10.85 5.91
N PHE A 23 -3.25 -10.63 5.58
CA PHE A 23 -2.49 -11.51 4.70
C PHE A 23 -2.60 -12.98 5.16
N MET A 24 -2.17 -13.27 6.39
CA MET A 24 -2.19 -14.63 6.94
C MET A 24 -3.63 -15.16 7.09
N LEU A 25 -4.54 -14.33 7.59
CA LEU A 25 -5.94 -14.71 7.77
C LEU A 25 -6.60 -15.11 6.46
N THR A 26 -6.37 -14.35 5.39
CA THR A 26 -6.90 -14.61 4.06
C THR A 26 -6.31 -15.89 3.47
N PHE A 27 -5.02 -16.18 3.65
CA PHE A 27 -4.44 -17.45 3.20
C PHE A 27 -5.06 -18.65 3.90
N VAL A 28 -5.12 -18.61 5.23
CA VAL A 28 -5.69 -19.72 6.01
C VAL A 28 -7.15 -19.93 5.62
N ASN A 29 -7.94 -18.86 5.54
CA ASN A 29 -9.34 -18.95 5.14
C ASN A 29 -9.51 -19.45 3.71
N PHE A 30 -8.71 -18.96 2.76
CA PHE A 30 -8.76 -19.42 1.38
C PHE A 30 -8.46 -20.91 1.30
N VAL A 31 -7.37 -21.37 1.92
CA VAL A 31 -6.99 -22.79 1.93
C VAL A 31 -8.10 -23.65 2.54
N LEU A 32 -8.63 -23.27 3.70
CA LEU A 32 -9.68 -24.01 4.38
C LEU A 32 -10.98 -24.05 3.57
N ILE A 33 -11.46 -22.90 3.08
CA ILE A 33 -12.73 -22.81 2.34
C ILE A 33 -12.61 -23.52 1.00
N SER A 34 -11.55 -23.27 0.23
CA SER A 34 -11.31 -23.95 -1.04
C SER A 34 -11.21 -25.45 -0.85
N TYR A 35 -10.52 -25.92 0.19
CA TYR A 35 -10.42 -27.34 0.43
C TYR A 35 -11.78 -27.97 0.76
N ARG A 36 -12.51 -27.41 1.74
CA ARG A 36 -13.77 -27.97 2.22
C ARG A 36 -14.91 -27.88 1.22
N LEU A 37 -14.97 -26.79 0.45
CA LEU A 37 -16.09 -26.53 -0.46
C LEU A 37 -15.83 -26.97 -1.90
N LEU A 38 -14.57 -27.04 -2.33
CA LEU A 38 -14.21 -27.42 -3.71
C LEU A 38 -13.51 -28.77 -3.76
N ILE A 39 -12.39 -28.93 -3.06
CA ILE A 39 -11.54 -30.12 -3.18
C ILE A 39 -12.25 -31.37 -2.65
N GLU A 40 -12.84 -31.32 -1.46
CA GLU A 40 -13.58 -32.44 -0.88
C GLU A 40 -14.87 -32.77 -1.63
N LYS A 41 -15.43 -31.83 -2.40
CA LYS A 41 -16.71 -32.00 -3.10
C LYS A 41 -16.56 -32.57 -4.51
N ILE A 42 -15.39 -32.42 -5.13
CA ILE A 42 -15.12 -32.90 -6.48
C ILE A 42 -14.20 -34.12 -6.38
N SER A 43 -14.73 -35.29 -6.75
CA SER A 43 -14.03 -36.58 -6.65
C SER A 43 -12.65 -36.58 -7.31
N ALA A 44 -12.51 -35.96 -8.50
CA ALA A 44 -11.24 -35.85 -9.19
C ALA A 44 -10.17 -35.06 -8.39
N PHE A 45 -10.57 -33.98 -7.71
CA PHE A 45 -9.65 -33.19 -6.89
C PHE A 45 -9.33 -33.86 -5.56
N GLN A 46 -10.31 -34.49 -4.92
CA GLN A 46 -10.10 -35.24 -3.68
C GLN A 46 -9.14 -36.41 -3.86
N GLN A 47 -9.15 -37.07 -5.03
CA GLN A 47 -8.19 -38.12 -5.35
C GLN A 47 -6.74 -37.59 -5.46
N LEU A 48 -6.57 -36.39 -6.01
CA LEU A 48 -5.25 -35.75 -6.16
C LEU A 48 -4.76 -35.15 -4.84
N PHE A 49 -5.66 -34.60 -4.03
CA PHE A 49 -5.35 -33.92 -2.78
C PHE A 49 -6.25 -34.44 -1.65
N PRO A 50 -5.96 -35.64 -1.10
CA PRO A 50 -6.83 -36.29 -0.13
C PRO A 50 -6.78 -35.66 1.26
N GLU A 51 -5.71 -34.94 1.56
CA GLU A 51 -5.48 -34.30 2.85
C GLU A 51 -5.25 -32.80 2.72
N LEU A 52 -5.82 -32.04 3.66
CA LEU A 52 -5.75 -30.57 3.70
C LEU A 52 -4.31 -30.06 3.66
N TRP A 53 -3.40 -30.70 4.40
CA TRP A 53 -2.01 -30.23 4.49
C TRP A 53 -1.26 -30.43 3.16
N ILE A 54 -1.60 -31.45 2.36
CA ILE A 54 -1.00 -31.67 1.03
C ILE A 54 -1.43 -30.53 0.11
N PHE A 55 -2.73 -30.22 0.10
CA PHE A 55 -3.25 -29.09 -0.67
C PHE A 55 -2.62 -27.76 -0.22
N ALA A 56 -2.53 -27.52 1.10
CA ALA A 56 -1.94 -26.31 1.65
C ALA A 56 -0.46 -26.15 1.24
N LEU A 57 0.33 -27.21 1.32
CA LEU A 57 1.74 -27.19 0.95
C LEU A 57 1.91 -26.89 -0.55
N LEU A 58 1.16 -27.58 -1.41
CA LEU A 58 1.17 -27.33 -2.85
C LEU A 58 0.77 -25.88 -3.16
N PHE A 59 -0.31 -25.41 -2.54
CA PHE A 59 -0.78 -24.05 -2.70
C PHE A 59 0.31 -23.05 -2.36
N ILE A 60 0.99 -23.19 -1.21
CA ILE A 60 2.08 -22.27 -0.81
C ILE A 60 3.24 -22.30 -1.82
N VAL A 61 3.66 -23.49 -2.23
CA VAL A 61 4.79 -23.68 -3.16
C VAL A 61 4.50 -23.08 -4.54
N LEU A 62 3.25 -23.11 -5.01
CA LEU A 62 2.87 -22.53 -6.30
C LEU A 62 2.54 -21.03 -6.18
N TYR A 63 1.84 -20.65 -5.11
CA TYR A 63 1.35 -19.30 -4.93
C TYR A 63 2.49 -18.30 -4.70
N ILE A 64 3.46 -18.62 -3.82
CA ILE A 64 4.53 -17.68 -3.49
C ILE A 64 5.35 -17.29 -4.74
N PRO A 65 5.87 -18.24 -5.56
CA PRO A 65 6.58 -17.88 -6.78
C PRO A 65 5.71 -17.11 -7.78
N THR A 66 4.45 -17.52 -7.94
CA THR A 66 3.51 -16.83 -8.85
C THR A 66 3.28 -15.38 -8.41
N ALA A 67 3.06 -15.15 -7.11
CA ALA A 67 2.90 -13.81 -6.54
C ALA A 67 4.17 -12.96 -6.72
N ILE A 68 5.35 -13.55 -6.53
CA ILE A 68 6.64 -12.87 -6.78
C ILE A 68 6.76 -12.47 -8.26
N ILE A 69 6.44 -13.36 -9.20
CA ILE A 69 6.51 -13.08 -10.65
C ILE A 69 5.54 -11.95 -11.02
N ILE A 70 4.30 -12.01 -10.57
CA ILE A 70 3.30 -10.96 -10.82
C ILE A 70 3.75 -9.64 -10.21
N GLY A 71 4.23 -9.65 -8.96
CA GLY A 71 4.75 -8.47 -8.29
C GLY A 71 5.96 -7.86 -9.00
N TYR A 72 6.88 -8.69 -9.49
CA TYR A 72 8.00 -8.26 -10.31
C TYR A 72 7.52 -7.61 -11.62
N TRP A 73 6.58 -8.24 -12.33
CA TRP A 73 6.00 -7.69 -13.55
C TRP A 73 5.33 -6.33 -13.29
N HIS A 74 4.52 -6.24 -12.24
CA HIS A 74 3.84 -5.02 -11.83
C HIS A 74 4.84 -3.89 -11.54
N ARG A 75 5.91 -4.17 -10.80
CA ARG A 75 6.97 -3.19 -10.47
C ARG A 75 7.60 -2.56 -11.72
N HIS A 76 7.79 -3.33 -12.79
CA HIS A 76 8.45 -2.82 -14.01
C HIS A 76 7.48 -2.25 -15.05
N THR A 77 6.18 -2.49 -14.93
CA THR A 77 5.20 -2.07 -15.94
C THR A 77 4.21 -1.03 -15.40
N GLN A 78 3.50 -1.35 -14.33
CA GLN A 78 2.37 -0.55 -13.84
C GLN A 78 2.79 0.49 -12.81
N LEU A 79 3.79 0.19 -11.97
CA LEU A 79 4.16 1.06 -10.85
C LEU A 79 4.52 2.49 -11.29
N LYS A 80 5.15 2.65 -12.46
CA LYS A 80 5.44 3.96 -13.04
C LYS A 80 4.16 4.73 -13.39
N VAL A 81 3.18 4.05 -13.98
CA VAL A 81 1.91 4.64 -14.39
C VAL A 81 1.12 5.10 -13.16
N GLU A 82 1.01 4.23 -12.15
CA GLU A 82 0.34 4.55 -10.89
C GLU A 82 0.96 5.74 -10.19
N ASN A 83 2.29 5.73 -10.01
CA ASN A 83 3.01 6.85 -9.38
C ASN A 83 2.82 8.15 -10.17
N THR A 84 2.83 8.09 -11.50
CA THR A 84 2.59 9.27 -12.34
C THR A 84 1.19 9.84 -12.11
N ILE A 85 0.17 8.98 -12.11
CA ILE A 85 -1.23 9.38 -11.87
C ILE A 85 -1.36 9.99 -10.46
N THR A 86 -0.84 9.33 -9.44
CA THR A 86 -0.89 9.82 -8.05
C THR A 86 -0.20 11.18 -7.90
N MET A 87 0.97 11.37 -8.53
CA MET A 87 1.68 12.65 -8.49
C MET A 87 0.91 13.75 -9.23
N GLN A 88 0.35 13.46 -10.41
CA GLN A 88 -0.44 14.41 -11.20
C GLN A 88 -1.75 14.81 -10.51
N GLN A 89 -2.38 13.89 -9.80
CA GLN A 89 -3.63 14.15 -9.07
C GLN A 89 -3.42 14.98 -7.81
N ASN A 90 -2.20 15.06 -7.28
CA ASN A 90 -1.95 15.78 -6.04
C ASN A 90 -1.67 17.28 -6.31
N PRO A 91 -2.63 18.18 -6.03
CA PRO A 91 -2.47 19.61 -6.31
C PRO A 91 -1.36 20.26 -5.46
N PHE A 92 -0.97 19.64 -4.34
CA PHE A 92 0.11 20.14 -3.49
C PHE A 92 1.45 20.07 -4.22
N TYR A 93 1.75 18.94 -4.88
CA TYR A 93 2.99 18.81 -5.65
C TYR A 93 3.02 19.80 -6.81
N ALA A 94 1.92 19.94 -7.54
CA ALA A 94 1.82 20.92 -8.62
C ALA A 94 2.09 22.35 -8.12
N LYS A 95 1.54 22.72 -6.96
CA LYS A 95 1.76 24.04 -6.34
C LYS A 95 3.21 24.24 -5.92
N LEU A 96 3.87 23.23 -5.35
CA LEU A 96 5.28 23.30 -4.97
C LEU A 96 6.19 23.48 -6.18
N PHE A 97 6.04 22.67 -7.22
CA PHE A 97 6.85 22.80 -8.43
C PHE A 97 6.63 24.13 -9.14
N ARG A 98 5.39 24.62 -9.21
CA ARG A 98 5.09 25.94 -9.76
C ARG A 98 5.80 27.05 -8.97
N MET A 99 5.76 27.00 -7.64
CA MET A 99 6.43 27.98 -6.79
C MET A 99 7.94 28.02 -7.05
N LEU A 100 8.60 26.87 -7.17
CA LEU A 100 10.03 26.80 -7.50
C LEU A 100 10.34 27.49 -8.83
N ILE A 101 9.54 27.23 -9.87
CA ILE A 101 9.69 27.87 -11.18
C ILE A 101 9.48 29.38 -11.09
N ASP A 102 8.44 29.82 -10.38
CA ASP A 102 8.12 31.24 -10.23
C ASP A 102 9.21 32.01 -9.44
N VAL A 103 9.92 31.36 -8.51
CA VAL A 103 11.08 31.94 -7.81
C VAL A 103 12.23 32.16 -8.79
N GLU A 104 12.59 31.16 -9.59
CA GLU A 104 13.68 31.24 -10.58
C GLU A 104 13.40 32.29 -11.67
N LEU A 105 12.14 32.43 -12.07
CA LEU A 105 11.71 33.43 -13.06
C LEU A 105 11.64 34.86 -12.48
N GLY A 106 11.79 35.02 -11.16
CA GLY A 106 11.61 36.31 -10.49
C GLY A 106 10.16 36.81 -10.47
N ASN A 107 9.19 35.91 -10.70
CA ASN A 107 7.76 36.22 -10.72
C ASN A 107 7.15 36.32 -9.32
N LEU A 108 7.91 36.01 -8.27
CA LEU A 108 7.49 36.08 -6.88
C LEU A 108 8.18 37.22 -6.14
N THR A 109 7.41 37.94 -5.33
CA THR A 109 7.94 38.93 -4.41
C THR A 109 8.64 38.26 -3.22
N LYS A 110 9.57 38.98 -2.57
CA LYS A 110 10.23 38.48 -1.35
C LYS A 110 9.25 38.15 -0.23
N GLU A 111 8.14 38.89 -0.13
CA GLU A 111 7.08 38.66 0.85
C GLU A 111 6.35 37.33 0.62
N GLU A 112 6.05 36.99 -0.64
CA GLU A 112 5.42 35.72 -0.99
C GLU A 112 6.34 34.54 -0.72
N ILE A 113 7.64 34.68 -1.00
CA ILE A 113 8.65 33.66 -0.71
C ILE A 113 8.73 33.39 0.80
N GLU A 114 8.79 34.44 1.63
CA GLU A 114 8.79 34.27 3.09
C GLU A 114 7.49 33.66 3.63
N LYS A 115 6.35 33.97 3.01
CA LYS A 115 5.07 33.33 3.34
C LYS A 115 5.09 31.83 3.03
N TYR A 116 5.63 31.41 1.89
CA TYR A 116 5.78 29.99 1.58
C TYR A 116 6.79 29.30 2.51
N ARG A 117 7.91 29.97 2.79
CA ARG A 117 8.94 29.47 3.69
C ARG A 117 8.41 29.24 5.10
N SER A 118 7.69 30.22 5.67
CA SER A 118 7.06 30.09 6.99
C SER A 118 6.00 28.98 7.02
N PHE A 119 5.24 28.81 5.94
CA PHE A 119 4.31 27.69 5.81
C PHE A 119 5.04 26.33 5.85
N LEU A 120 6.15 26.18 5.12
CA LEU A 120 6.96 24.95 5.13
C LEU A 120 7.58 24.67 6.50
N ILE A 121 8.16 25.68 7.16
CA ILE A 121 8.71 25.56 8.52
C ILE A 121 7.63 25.11 9.51
N ASN A 122 6.39 25.57 9.35
CA ASN A 122 5.28 25.13 10.20
C ASN A 122 4.87 23.68 9.95
N ILE A 123 5.14 23.12 8.78
CA ILE A 123 4.98 21.67 8.51
C ILE A 123 6.11 20.90 9.17
N GLU A 124 7.36 21.31 8.97
CA GLU A 124 8.54 20.68 9.56
C GLU A 124 8.44 20.61 11.09
N LYS A 125 8.10 21.72 11.74
CA LYS A 125 7.87 21.78 13.20
C LYS A 125 6.74 20.87 13.71
N LYS A 126 5.82 20.44 12.83
CA LYS A 126 4.77 19.46 13.18
C LYS A 126 5.23 18.02 12.95
N MET A 127 6.30 17.81 12.19
CA MET A 127 6.88 16.51 11.84
C MET A 127 8.07 16.14 12.73
N ASP A 128 8.79 17.13 13.26
CA ASP A 128 9.82 16.93 14.28
C ASP A 128 9.13 16.56 15.61
N TYR A 129 9.15 15.25 15.92
CA TYR A 129 8.73 14.67 17.19
C TYR A 129 9.73 14.95 18.32
#